data_AF-A0A930F9B5-F1
#
_entry.id   AF-A0A930F9B5-F1
#
_cell.length_a   1.000
_cell.length_b   1.000
_cell.length_c   1.000
_cell.angle_alpha   90.00
_cell.angle_beta   90.00
_cell.angle_gamma   90.00
#
_symmetry.space_group_name_H-M   'P 1'
#
loop_
_entity.id
_entity.type
_entity.pdbx_description
1 polymer ?
#
loop_
_entity_poly.entity_id
_entity_poly.type
_entity_poly.pdbx_seq_one_letter_code
_entity_poly.pdbx_strand_id
1 'polypeptide(L)' 'IGTSKRNSEVYSGYSADNKLVNFTSEKECINQIVNVEITATHSYYLEGKVL' A
#
# COMPACT_ATOMS: atom_id res chain seq x y z
N ILE A 1 2.81 -5.63 6.41
CA ILE A 1 3.23 -4.56 5.46
C ILE A 1 4.73 -4.67 5.30
N GLY A 2 5.24 -4.65 4.07
CA GLY A 2 6.69 -4.69 3.79
C GLY A 2 7.07 -3.65 2.74
N THR A 3 8.35 -3.30 2.69
CA THR A 3 8.89 -2.36 1.69
C THR A 3 9.08 -3.06 0.35
N SER A 4 8.74 -2.38 -0.73
CA SER A 4 9.02 -2.87 -2.08
C SER A 4 10.51 -2.87 -2.37
N LYS A 5 11.04 -3.99 -2.88
CA LYS A 5 12.47 -4.24 -3.17
C LYS A 5 13.09 -3.27 -4.21
N ARG A 6 12.27 -2.44 -4.86
CA ARG A 6 12.64 -1.60 -6.02
C ARG A 6 12.54 -0.10 -5.75
N ASN A 7 11.75 0.34 -4.75
CA ASN A 7 11.62 1.72 -4.32
C ASN A 7 11.30 1.74 -2.81
N SER A 8 12.16 2.37 -2.02
CA SER A 8 12.03 2.41 -0.56
C SER A 8 10.83 3.24 -0.06
N GLU A 9 10.10 3.90 -0.97
CA GLU A 9 8.94 4.75 -0.69
C GLU A 9 7.58 4.05 -0.94
N VAL A 10 7.59 2.83 -1.51
CA VAL A 10 6.36 2.08 -1.81
C VAL A 10 6.21 0.91 -0.84
N TYR A 11 5.12 0.90 -0.10
CA TYR A 11 4.69 -0.15 0.80
C TYR A 11 3.67 -1.04 0.11
N SER A 12 3.72 -2.34 0.44
CA SER A 12 2.72 -3.30 -0.03
C SER A 12 2.02 -3.96 1.16
N GLY A 13 0.70 -4.03 1.09
CA GLY A 13 -0.17 -4.64 2.08
C GLY A 13 -1.38 -5.32 1.43
N TYR A 14 -2.19 -5.95 2.27
CA TYR A 14 -3.46 -6.55 1.85
C TYR A 14 -4.60 -5.76 2.50
N SER A 15 -5.66 -5.49 1.73
CA SER A 15 -6.91 -4.95 2.28
C SER A 15 -7.68 -6.02 3.06
N ALA A 16 -8.74 -5.61 3.77
CA ALA A 16 -9.62 -6.55 4.49
C ALA A 16 -10.27 -7.61 3.57
N ASP A 17 -10.46 -7.28 2.29
CA ASP A 17 -10.96 -8.20 1.25
C ASP A 17 -9.84 -9.07 0.64
N ASN A 18 -8.64 -9.06 1.25
CA ASN A 18 -7.47 -9.78 0.80
C ASN A 18 -6.97 -9.35 -0.60
N LYS A 19 -7.21 -8.09 -1.00
CA LYS A 19 -6.65 -7.52 -2.23
C LYS A 19 -5.26 -6.93 -1.99
N LEU A 20 -4.35 -7.15 -2.93
CA LEU A 20 -3.03 -6.52 -2.91
C LEU A 20 -3.16 -5.02 -3.13
N VAL A 21 -2.62 -4.23 -2.20
CA VAL A 21 -2.57 -2.77 -2.25
C VAL A 21 -1.13 -2.31 -2.16
N ASN A 22 -0.69 -1.60 -3.19
CA ASN A 22 0.58 -0.88 -3.21
C ASN A 22 0.30 0.59 -2.89
N PHE A 23 1.00 1.14 -1.91
CA PHE A 23 0.76 2.52 -1.51
C PHE A 23 2.05 3.23 -1.10
N THR A 24 2.03 4.55 -1.21
CA THR A 24 3.12 5.41 -0.74
C THR A 24 2.75 6.05 0.58
N SER A 25 3.75 6.27 1.43
CA SER A 25 3.59 6.96 2.71
C SER A 25 4.88 7.71 3.05
N GLU A 26 4.75 8.93 3.58
CA GLU A 26 5.88 9.73 4.07
C GLU A 26 6.42 9.21 5.41
N LYS A 27 5.66 8.35 6.10
CA LYS A 27 6.03 7.76 7.40
C LYS A 27 6.17 6.24 7.30
N GLU A 28 6.96 5.68 8.21
CA GLU A 28 7.11 4.23 8.32
C GLU A 28 5.80 3.60 8.84
N CYS A 29 5.07 2.96 7.93
CA CYS A 29 3.78 2.31 8.22
C CYS A 29 3.90 0.78 8.36
N ILE A 30 5.11 0.27 8.55
CA ILE A 30 5.37 -1.17 8.68
C ILE A 30 4.69 -1.68 9.96
N ASN A 31 3.95 -2.80 9.83
CA ASN A 31 3.16 -3.43 10.90
C ASN A 31 2.02 -2.59 11.50
N GLN A 32 1.52 -1.58 10.80
CA GLN A 32 0.36 -0.79 11.24
C GLN A 32 -0.86 -1.03 10.35
N ILE A 33 -2.06 -0.91 10.90
CA ILE A 33 -3.28 -0.82 10.09
C ILE A 33 -3.44 0.64 9.70
N VAL A 34 -3.38 0.93 8.41
CA VAL A 34 -3.45 2.31 7.88
C VAL A 34 -4.61 2.45 6.91
N ASN A 35 -5.21 3.63 6.89
CA ASN A 35 -6.22 3.97 5.89
C ASN A 35 -5.50 4.43 4.62
N VAL A 36 -5.84 3.80 3.50
CA VAL A 36 -5.26 4.09 2.19
C VAL A 36 -6.37 4.58 1.27
N GLU A 37 -6.18 5.76 0.70
CA GLU A 37 -7.01 6.25 -0.41
C GLU A 37 -6.55 5.60 -1.71
N ILE A 38 -7.46 4.90 -2.40
CA ILE A 38 -7.15 4.26 -3.67
C ILE A 38 -7.19 5.30 -4.78
N THR A 39 -6.03 5.51 -5.41
CA THR A 39 -5.84 6.48 -6.50
C THR A 39 -5.94 5.84 -7.88
N ALA A 40 -5.59 4.55 -7.99
CA ALA A 40 -5.71 3.79 -9.23
C ALA A 40 -6.06 2.32 -8.97
N THR A 41 -6.82 1.75 -9.90
CA THR A 41 -7.21 0.34 -9.87
C THR A 41 -6.56 -0.38 -11.05
N HIS A 42 -5.78 -1.43 -10.78
CA HIS A 42 -5.20 -2.30 -11.80
C HIS A 42 -5.85 -3.68 -11.76
N SER A 43 -5.66 -4.45 -12.83
CA SER A 43 -6.24 -5.80 -12.96
C SER A 43 -5.80 -6.78 -11.86
N TYR A 44 -4.63 -6.56 -11.25
CA TYR A 44 -4.03 -7.47 -10.26
C TYR A 44 -3.72 -6.84 -8.90
N TYR A 45 -3.79 -5.52 -8.77
CA TYR A 45 -3.51 -4.80 -7.53
C TYR A 45 -4.19 -3.43 -7.51
N LEU A 46 -4.28 -2.85 -6.33
CA LEU A 46 -4.76 -1.48 -6.13
C LEU A 46 -3.57 -0.59 -5.80
N GLU A 47 -3.61 0.66 -6.27
CA GLU A 47 -2.59 1.66 -5.98
C GLU A 47 -3.19 2.83 -5.21
N GLY A 48 -2.53 3.28 -4.15
CA GLY A 48 -3.05 4.33 -3.29
C GLY A 48 -2.01 5.11 -2.50
N LYS A 49 -2.50 6.00 -1.65
CA LYS A 49 -1.70 6.79 -0.72
C LYS A 49 -2.29 6.70 0.68
N VAL A 50 -1.43 6.65 1.69
CA VAL A 50 -1.87 6.70 3.09
C VAL A 50 -2.43 8.10 3.39
N LEU A 51 -3.51 8.13 4.15
CA LEU A 51 -4.11 9.34 4.72
C LEU A 51 -3.38 9.81 5.98
#